data_AF-A0A6A6FWP8-F1
#
_entry.id   AF-A0A6A6FWP8-F1
#
_cell.length_a   1.000
_cell.length_b   1.000
_cell.length_c   1.000
_cell.angle_alpha   90.00
_cell.angle_beta   90.00
_cell.angle_gamma   90.00
#
_symmetry.space_group_name_H-M   'P 1'
#
loop_
_entity.id
_entity.type
_entity.pdbx_description
1 polymer ?
#
loop_
_entity_poly.entity_id
_entity_poly.type
_entity_poly.pdbx_seq_one_letter_code
_entity_poly.pdbx_strand_id
1 'polypeptide(L)'
;MAPAAVEANAAVEPQLHVKSENGQIDGDWKPHEEYQYLNLIRDILRHGEHRPDRTGTGTLSIPFPPQHRYTLSKPDGTLILPLLTTKRVFLRAVLAELLWFVAADTNAKTLQDQNVHIWDGNGSREYLDSVGLSHREEGDLGPVYGFQWRHFGAEYKDCHTDYTGQGVDQLAEVVNKLKSNPYDRRIILSAWNPADMKKMALPPCHMFAQFYVSFPKDASM
;
A
#
# COMPACT_ATOMS: atom_id res chain seq x y z
N MET A 1 -23.72 2.56 32.84
CA MET A 1 -24.32 1.91 31.66
C MET A 1 -23.22 1.77 30.63
N ALA A 2 -22.81 0.54 30.31
CA ALA A 2 -21.84 0.28 29.26
C ALA A 2 -22.50 0.55 27.88
N PRO A 3 -21.80 1.14 26.90
CA PRO A 3 -22.34 1.28 25.57
C PRO A 3 -22.39 -0.10 24.92
N ALA A 4 -23.59 -0.50 24.48
CA ALA A 4 -23.81 -1.72 23.72
C ALA A 4 -23.03 -1.66 22.40
N ALA A 5 -22.37 -2.76 22.06
CA ALA A 5 -21.68 -2.94 20.79
C ALA A 5 -22.71 -2.80 19.65
N VAL A 6 -22.43 -1.90 18.71
CA VAL A 6 -23.16 -1.82 17.44
C VAL A 6 -22.79 -3.09 16.66
N GLU A 7 -23.76 -3.98 16.48
CA GLU A 7 -23.62 -5.14 15.61
C GLU A 7 -23.24 -4.66 14.20
N ALA A 8 -22.14 -5.18 13.68
CA ALA A 8 -21.74 -4.95 12.31
C ALA A 8 -22.79 -5.59 11.39
N ASN A 9 -23.61 -4.76 10.74
CA ASN A 9 -24.49 -5.23 9.67
C ASN A 9 -23.64 -5.97 8.64
N ALA A 10 -24.03 -7.22 8.38
CA ALA A 10 -23.43 -8.06 7.35
C ALA A 10 -23.37 -7.29 6.03
N ALA A 11 -22.21 -7.34 5.36
CA ALA A 11 -22.03 -6.74 4.05
C ALA A 11 -23.14 -7.26 3.12
N VAL A 12 -23.98 -6.33 2.64
CA VAL A 12 -24.93 -6.64 1.57
C VAL A 12 -24.10 -6.88 0.32
N GLU A 13 -23.87 -8.14 -0.02
CA GLU A 13 -23.37 -8.49 -1.34
C GLU A 13 -24.34 -7.91 -2.39
N PRO A 14 -23.88 -7.08 -3.33
CA PRO A 14 -24.75 -6.65 -4.40
C PRO A 14 -25.02 -7.88 -5.28
N GLN A 15 -26.21 -8.46 -5.13
CA GLN A 15 -26.74 -9.44 -6.08
C GLN A 15 -26.94 -8.71 -7.41
N LEU A 16 -25.93 -8.76 -8.28
CA LEU A 16 -26.09 -8.47 -9.69
C LEU A 16 -26.94 -9.59 -10.28
N HIS A 17 -28.26 -9.43 -10.26
CA HIS A 17 -29.16 -10.28 -11.04
C HIS A 17 -28.96 -9.98 -12.53
N VAL A 18 -27.96 -10.60 -13.14
CA VAL A 18 -27.91 -10.77 -14.58
C VAL A 18 -28.94 -11.87 -14.90
N LYS A 19 -30.10 -11.49 -15.41
CA LYS A 19 -31.03 -12.48 -15.99
C LYS A 19 -30.34 -13.07 -17.23
N SER A 20 -29.95 -14.34 -17.18
CA SER A 20 -29.67 -15.09 -18.41
C SER A 20 -30.99 -15.35 -19.12
N GLU A 21 -31.04 -15.12 -20.44
CA GLU A 21 -32.25 -15.37 -21.24
C GLU A 21 -32.63 -16.86 -21.30
N ASN A 22 -31.79 -17.77 -20.80
CA ASN A 22 -32.10 -19.18 -20.62
C ASN A 22 -31.76 -19.58 -19.18
N GLY A 23 -32.78 -19.92 -18.39
CA GLY A 23 -32.73 -20.15 -16.95
C GLY A 23 -31.99 -21.42 -16.50
N GLN A 24 -30.69 -21.51 -16.81
CA GLN A 24 -29.76 -22.46 -16.21
C GLN A 24 -28.45 -21.72 -15.90
N ILE A 25 -28.22 -21.46 -14.61
CA ILE A 25 -26.91 -21.10 -14.07
C ILE A 25 -26.26 -22.41 -13.62
N ASP A 26 -25.46 -22.99 -14.50
CA ASP A 26 -24.64 -24.17 -14.21
C ASP A 26 -23.30 -23.68 -13.66
N GLY A 27 -23.04 -23.91 -12.37
CA GLY A 27 -21.78 -23.59 -11.69
C GLY A 27 -21.87 -22.52 -10.61
N ASP A 28 -21.00 -22.65 -9.60
CA ASP A 28 -20.82 -21.71 -8.49
C ASP A 28 -20.26 -20.39 -9.03
N TRP A 29 -21.14 -19.43 -9.36
CA TRP A 29 -20.74 -18.14 -9.91
C TRP A 29 -20.09 -17.29 -8.81
N LYS A 30 -18.77 -17.13 -8.88
CA LYS A 30 -18.03 -16.20 -8.03
C LYS A 30 -17.80 -14.88 -8.78
N PRO A 31 -18.25 -13.72 -8.27
CA PRO A 31 -17.93 -12.43 -8.86
C PRO A 31 -16.43 -12.22 -8.98
N HIS A 32 -15.97 -11.59 -10.07
CA HIS A 32 -14.56 -11.24 -10.26
C HIS A 32 -14.05 -10.33 -9.12
N GLU A 33 -12.84 -10.57 -8.61
CA GLU A 33 -12.32 -9.87 -7.42
C GLU A 33 -12.18 -8.34 -7.62
N GLU A 34 -12.07 -7.86 -8.86
CA GLU A 34 -12.07 -6.42 -9.20
C GLU A 34 -13.36 -5.71 -8.80
N TYR A 35 -14.49 -6.42 -8.64
CA TYR A 35 -15.73 -5.82 -8.15
C TYR A 35 -15.57 -5.23 -6.74
N GLN A 36 -14.62 -5.68 -5.92
CA GLN A 36 -14.31 -5.04 -4.64
C GLN A 36 -13.92 -3.57 -4.82
N TYR A 37 -13.03 -3.28 -5.78
CA TYR A 37 -12.63 -1.92 -6.13
C TYR A 37 -13.78 -1.10 -6.72
N LEU A 38 -14.55 -1.68 -7.66
CA LEU A 38 -15.66 -0.97 -8.31
C LEU A 38 -16.82 -0.69 -7.36
N ASN A 39 -17.12 -1.62 -6.46
CA ASN A 39 -18.19 -1.47 -5.48
C ASN A 39 -17.81 -0.42 -4.43
N LEU A 40 -16.55 -0.37 -3.99
CA LEU A 40 -16.08 0.69 -3.10
C LEU A 40 -16.23 2.08 -3.72
N ILE A 41 -15.86 2.24 -5.00
CA ILE A 41 -16.07 3.51 -5.70
C ILE A 41 -17.55 3.87 -5.77
N ARG A 42 -18.41 2.89 -6.12
CA ARG A 42 -19.86 3.11 -6.19
C ARG A 42 -20.43 3.54 -4.85
N ASP A 43 -19.97 2.94 -3.76
CA ASP A 43 -20.38 3.27 -2.40
C ASP A 43 -19.98 4.69 -2.02
N ILE A 44 -18.72 5.08 -2.26
CA ILE A 44 -18.22 6.45 -2.04
C ILE A 44 -19.04 7.47 -2.84
N LEU A 45 -19.35 7.18 -4.11
CA LEU A 45 -20.11 8.11 -4.94
C LEU A 45 -21.58 8.27 -4.50
N ARG A 46 -22.19 7.22 -3.94
CA ARG A 46 -23.61 7.24 -3.53
C ARG A 46 -23.81 7.74 -2.10
N HIS A 47 -22.89 7.41 -1.21
CA HIS A 47 -23.06 7.55 0.24
C HIS A 47 -21.92 8.33 0.90
N GLY A 48 -20.89 8.74 0.16
CA GLY A 48 -19.76 9.48 0.69
C GLY A 48 -20.12 10.88 1.17
N GLU A 49 -19.51 11.28 2.29
CA GLU A 49 -19.56 12.63 2.82
C GLU A 49 -18.59 13.53 2.04
N HIS A 50 -19.06 14.72 1.65
CA HIS A 50 -18.20 15.74 1.07
C HIS A 50 -17.28 16.33 2.14
N ARG A 51 -15.96 16.34 1.89
CA ARG A 51 -14.96 16.90 2.79
C ARG A 51 -14.00 17.84 2.07
N PRO A 52 -13.69 19.01 2.64
CA PRO A 52 -12.55 19.80 2.18
C PRO A 52 -11.26 19.02 2.43
N ASP A 53 -10.26 19.21 1.57
CA ASP A 53 -8.97 18.53 1.65
C ASP A 53 -7.80 19.52 1.52
N ARG A 54 -6.58 19.05 1.79
CA ARG A 54 -5.36 19.88 1.78
C ARG A 54 -5.08 20.49 0.40
N THR A 55 -5.54 19.87 -0.69
CA THR A 55 -5.33 20.40 -2.05
C THR A 55 -6.33 21.49 -2.43
N GLY A 56 -7.42 21.66 -1.67
CA GLY A 56 -8.49 22.61 -1.98
C GLY A 56 -9.48 22.12 -3.05
N THR A 57 -9.34 20.88 -3.53
CA THR A 57 -10.23 20.29 -4.56
C THR A 57 -11.58 19.86 -3.97
N GLY A 58 -11.57 19.38 -2.72
CA GLY A 58 -12.68 18.66 -2.11
C GLY A 58 -12.65 17.16 -2.44
N THR A 59 -13.26 16.36 -1.59
CA THR A 59 -13.30 14.89 -1.71
C THR A 59 -14.68 14.36 -1.30
N LEU A 60 -15.04 13.19 -1.84
CA LEU A 60 -16.07 12.33 -1.24
C LEU A 60 -15.38 11.21 -0.49
N SER A 61 -15.82 10.96 0.74
CA SER A 61 -15.19 9.95 1.59
C SER A 61 -16.21 9.17 2.41
N ILE A 62 -15.93 7.89 2.64
CA ILE A 62 -16.64 7.08 3.63
C ILE A 62 -15.69 6.79 4.80
N PRO A 63 -16.18 6.77 6.04
CA PRO A 63 -15.38 6.34 7.17
C PRO A 63 -15.19 4.81 7.10
N PHE A 64 -13.95 4.35 7.30
CA PHE A 64 -13.61 2.92 7.47
C PHE A 64 -14.11 2.00 6.33
N PRO A 65 -13.53 2.11 5.13
CA PRO A 65 -13.91 1.26 4.00
C PRO A 65 -13.67 -0.23 4.28
N PRO A 66 -14.42 -1.13 3.61
CA PRO A 66 -14.21 -2.58 3.73
C PRO A 66 -12.80 -2.99 3.30
N GLN A 67 -12.27 -4.04 3.94
CA GLN A 67 -11.00 -4.62 3.55
C GLN A 67 -11.14 -5.40 2.25
N HIS A 68 -10.24 -5.14 1.30
CA HIS A 68 -10.17 -5.92 0.06
C HIS A 68 -9.22 -7.11 0.21
N ARG A 69 -9.53 -8.20 -0.48
CA ARG A 69 -8.69 -9.40 -0.54
C ARG A 69 -8.55 -9.86 -1.98
N TYR A 70 -7.33 -10.07 -2.42
CA TYR A 70 -7.02 -10.51 -3.79
C TYR A 70 -6.24 -11.82 -3.74
N THR A 71 -6.63 -12.76 -4.58
CA THR A 71 -5.95 -14.03 -4.75
C THR A 71 -4.67 -13.82 -5.58
N LEU A 72 -3.52 -14.21 -5.03
CA LEU A 72 -2.21 -14.03 -5.66
C LEU A 72 -1.66 -15.32 -6.32
N SER A 73 -2.34 -16.44 -6.15
CA SER A 73 -2.00 -17.70 -6.79
C SER A 73 -3.22 -18.62 -6.89
N LYS A 74 -3.27 -19.42 -7.95
CA LYS A 74 -4.20 -20.55 -8.04
C LYS A 74 -3.79 -21.70 -7.12
N PRO A 75 -4.68 -22.66 -6.83
CA PRO A 75 -4.34 -23.87 -6.08
C PRO A 75 -3.20 -24.69 -6.71
N ASP A 76 -3.03 -24.62 -8.03
CA ASP A 76 -1.94 -25.29 -8.78
C ASP A 76 -0.58 -24.55 -8.70
N GLY A 77 -0.52 -23.43 -7.97
CA GLY A 77 0.69 -22.62 -7.81
C GLY A 77 0.89 -21.55 -8.89
N THR A 78 0.04 -21.47 -9.91
CA THR A 78 0.12 -20.42 -10.93
C THR A 78 -0.08 -19.05 -10.28
N LEU A 79 0.90 -18.15 -10.43
CA LEU A 79 0.84 -16.80 -9.87
C LEU A 79 -0.21 -15.94 -10.59
N ILE A 80 -0.87 -15.08 -9.81
CA ILE A 80 -1.85 -14.10 -10.28
C ILE A 80 -1.38 -12.72 -9.83
N LEU A 81 -1.26 -11.79 -10.78
CA LEU A 81 -1.12 -10.38 -10.49
C LEU A 81 -2.51 -9.73 -10.56
N PRO A 82 -3.10 -9.24 -9.46
CA PRO A 82 -4.43 -8.63 -9.45
C PRO A 82 -4.40 -7.20 -10.01
N LEU A 83 -3.97 -7.06 -11.26
CA LEU A 83 -3.94 -5.78 -11.96
C LEU A 83 -5.37 -5.41 -12.39
N LEU A 84 -5.83 -4.20 -12.02
CA LEU A 84 -7.13 -3.71 -12.45
C LEU A 84 -7.21 -3.67 -13.99
N THR A 85 -8.37 -4.06 -14.52
CA THR A 85 -8.59 -4.18 -15.97
C THR A 85 -9.54 -3.13 -16.53
N THR A 86 -10.37 -2.53 -15.67
CA THR A 86 -11.29 -1.44 -16.06
C THR A 86 -10.60 -0.11 -16.39
N LYS A 87 -9.32 0.02 -16.06
CA LYS A 87 -8.43 1.10 -16.51
C LYS A 87 -7.00 0.60 -16.56
N ARG A 88 -6.20 1.14 -17.48
CA ARG A 88 -4.76 0.81 -17.55
C ARG A 88 -4.04 1.29 -16.29
N VAL A 89 -3.30 0.39 -15.64
CA VAL A 89 -2.40 0.71 -14.52
C VAL A 89 -1.00 0.97 -15.04
N PHE A 90 -0.30 1.98 -14.49
CA PHE A 90 1.07 2.30 -14.88
C PHE A 90 2.08 1.35 -14.23
N LEU A 91 2.05 0.07 -14.62
CA LEU A 91 2.82 -1.00 -13.98
C LEU A 91 4.33 -0.75 -13.94
N ARG A 92 4.90 -0.10 -14.97
CA ARG A 92 6.33 0.26 -14.99
C ARG A 92 6.72 1.15 -13.81
N ALA A 93 5.88 2.14 -13.47
CA ALA A 93 6.12 3.02 -12.34
C ALA A 93 6.03 2.27 -11.01
N VAL A 94 5.02 1.40 -10.85
CA VAL A 94 4.85 0.57 -9.64
C VAL A 94 6.08 -0.31 -9.38
N LEU A 95 6.62 -0.94 -10.43
CA LEU A 95 7.80 -1.80 -10.30
C LEU A 95 9.07 -0.97 -10.00
N ALA A 96 9.28 0.14 -10.70
CA ALA A 96 10.43 1.02 -10.47
C ALA A 96 10.42 1.58 -9.04
N GLU A 97 9.27 2.03 -8.56
CA GLU A 97 9.10 2.53 -7.20
C GLU A 97 9.31 1.45 -6.14
N LEU A 98 8.80 0.23 -6.35
CA LEU A 98 9.03 -0.87 -5.42
C LEU A 98 10.53 -1.20 -5.30
N LEU A 99 11.25 -1.24 -6.43
CA LEU A 99 12.69 -1.47 -6.43
C LEU A 99 13.46 -0.31 -5.77
N TRP A 100 13.01 0.92 -5.97
CA TRP A 100 13.54 2.13 -5.31
C TRP A 100 13.34 2.06 -3.78
N PHE A 101 12.15 1.64 -3.29
CA PHE A 101 11.91 1.39 -1.87
C PHE A 101 12.82 0.28 -1.33
N VAL A 102 12.96 -0.84 -2.06
CA VAL A 102 13.84 -1.94 -1.65
C VAL A 102 15.29 -1.45 -1.56
N ALA A 103 15.74 -0.59 -2.47
CA ALA A 103 17.09 -0.02 -2.44
C ALA A 103 17.31 1.03 -1.33
N ALA A 104 16.26 1.42 -0.58
CA ALA A 104 16.28 2.56 0.35
C ALA A 104 16.73 3.89 -0.26
N ASP A 105 16.53 4.04 -1.57
CA ASP A 105 16.76 5.32 -2.22
C ASP A 105 15.68 6.31 -1.74
N THR A 106 16.09 7.56 -1.59
CA THR A 106 15.25 8.69 -1.13
C THR A 106 15.32 9.88 -2.07
N ASN A 107 16.03 9.73 -3.20
CA ASN A 107 16.13 10.71 -4.26
C ASN A 107 15.11 10.43 -5.37
N ALA A 108 14.18 11.35 -5.59
CA ALA A 108 13.19 11.26 -6.66
C ALA A 108 13.84 11.24 -8.07
N LYS A 109 15.04 11.83 -8.24
CA LYS A 109 15.74 11.90 -9.53
C LYS A 109 16.07 10.52 -10.09
N THR A 110 16.34 9.52 -9.25
CA THR A 110 16.58 8.14 -9.70
C THR A 110 15.37 7.53 -10.42
N LEU A 111 14.15 7.93 -10.04
CA LEU A 111 12.93 7.55 -10.74
C LEU A 111 12.73 8.39 -12.01
N GLN A 112 13.05 9.69 -11.97
CA GLN A 112 12.98 10.58 -13.13
C GLN A 112 13.91 10.13 -14.27
N ASP A 113 15.11 9.65 -13.95
CA ASP A 113 16.08 9.09 -14.90
C ASP A 113 15.52 7.83 -15.61
N GLN A 114 14.60 7.13 -14.95
CA GLN A 114 13.84 6.02 -15.51
C GLN A 114 12.52 6.47 -16.16
N ASN A 115 12.32 7.77 -16.35
CA ASN A 115 11.10 8.39 -16.85
C ASN A 115 9.86 8.06 -15.99
N VAL A 116 10.02 8.02 -14.67
CA VAL A 116 8.96 7.79 -13.67
C VAL A 116 8.85 9.02 -12.77
N HIS A 117 7.76 9.77 -12.95
CA HIS A 117 7.58 11.13 -12.40
C HIS A 117 6.56 11.20 -11.27
N ILE A 118 6.30 10.07 -10.59
CA ILE A 118 5.23 9.97 -9.58
C ILE A 118 5.54 10.76 -8.29
N TRP A 119 6.81 11.09 -8.05
CA TRP A 119 7.29 11.85 -6.89
C TRP A 119 7.63 13.31 -7.19
N ASP A 120 7.57 13.75 -8.45
CA ASP A 120 8.00 15.09 -8.88
C ASP A 120 7.32 16.21 -8.10
N GLY A 121 6.00 16.12 -7.95
CA GLY A 121 5.23 17.14 -7.21
C GLY A 121 5.58 17.22 -5.73
N ASN A 122 6.07 16.13 -5.13
CA ASN A 122 6.49 16.10 -3.73
C ASN A 122 7.99 16.40 -3.56
N GLY A 123 8.79 16.20 -4.61
CA GLY A 123 10.22 16.49 -4.63
C GLY A 123 10.56 17.90 -5.10
N SER A 124 9.60 18.66 -5.64
CA SER A 124 9.85 20.00 -6.18
C SER A 124 10.30 20.99 -5.11
N ARG A 125 11.08 22.00 -5.52
CA ARG A 125 11.54 23.06 -4.62
C ARG A 125 10.37 23.75 -3.90
N GLU A 126 9.32 24.09 -4.63
CA GLU A 126 8.14 24.77 -4.10
C GLU A 126 7.44 23.94 -3.03
N TYR A 127 7.31 22.64 -3.26
CA TYR A 127 6.65 21.76 -2.31
C TYR A 127 7.48 21.57 -1.04
N LEU A 128 8.78 21.28 -1.18
CA LEU A 128 9.69 21.12 -0.05
C LEU A 128 9.74 22.38 0.83
N ASP A 129 9.75 23.56 0.22
CA ASP A 129 9.67 24.83 0.96
C ASP A 129 8.34 24.99 1.70
N SER A 130 7.23 24.62 1.06
CA SER A 130 5.89 24.70 1.66
C SER A 130 5.72 23.81 2.91
N VAL A 131 6.52 22.73 3.02
CA VAL A 131 6.51 21.82 4.18
C VAL A 131 7.68 22.07 5.15
N GLY A 132 8.43 23.16 4.97
CA GLY A 132 9.51 23.56 5.90
C GLY A 132 10.84 22.83 5.69
N LEU A 133 11.04 22.22 4.53
CA LEU A 133 12.24 21.47 4.14
C LEU A 133 13.14 22.27 3.17
N SER A 134 13.22 23.59 3.35
CA SER A 134 14.00 24.49 2.49
C SER A 134 15.51 24.24 2.50
N HIS A 135 16.02 23.51 3.48
CA HIS A 135 17.42 23.10 3.60
C HIS A 135 17.76 21.86 2.76
N ARG A 136 16.77 21.10 2.29
CA ARG A 136 16.98 19.92 1.44
C ARG A 136 17.24 20.32 0.00
N GLU A 137 17.94 19.49 -0.77
CA GLU A 137 17.96 19.68 -2.22
C GLU A 137 16.63 19.30 -2.87
N GLU A 138 16.39 19.79 -4.07
CA GLU A 138 15.25 19.34 -4.88
C GLU A 138 15.38 17.85 -5.23
N GLY A 139 14.32 17.09 -4.99
CA GLY A 139 14.27 15.64 -5.16
C GLY A 139 14.63 14.81 -3.91
N ASP A 140 15.21 15.41 -2.87
CA ASP A 140 15.41 14.73 -1.57
C ASP A 140 14.07 14.66 -0.80
N LEU A 141 13.49 13.46 -0.78
CA LEU A 141 12.20 13.20 -0.12
C LEU A 141 12.31 13.01 1.39
N GLY A 142 13.53 12.97 1.94
CA GLY A 142 13.81 12.65 3.34
C GLY A 142 13.68 11.16 3.64
N PRO A 143 13.58 10.77 4.92
CA PRO A 143 13.58 9.36 5.36
C PRO A 143 12.24 8.65 5.10
N VAL A 144 11.77 8.64 3.86
CA VAL A 144 10.50 8.03 3.43
C VAL A 144 10.63 6.51 3.27
N TYR A 145 9.48 5.81 3.20
CA TYR A 145 9.30 4.37 2.92
C TYR A 145 10.57 3.50 2.93
N GLY A 146 11.31 3.44 1.83
CA GLY A 146 12.49 2.57 1.67
C GLY A 146 13.56 2.80 2.74
N PHE A 147 13.82 4.05 3.10
CA PHE A 147 14.71 4.38 4.22
C PHE A 147 14.20 3.76 5.52
N GLN A 148 12.90 3.87 5.82
CA GLN A 148 12.35 3.23 7.01
C GLN A 148 12.41 1.70 6.90
N TRP A 149 12.27 1.11 5.71
CA TRP A 149 12.34 -0.34 5.53
C TRP A 149 13.74 -0.92 5.78
N ARG A 150 14.80 -0.19 5.42
CA ARG A 150 16.19 -0.69 5.48
C ARG A 150 17.02 -0.07 6.62
N HIS A 151 16.62 1.11 7.11
CA HIS A 151 17.38 1.95 8.04
C HIS A 151 16.49 2.56 9.13
N PHE A 152 15.46 1.84 9.61
CA PHE A 152 14.52 2.38 10.61
C PHE A 152 15.25 2.91 11.84
N GLY A 153 15.00 4.18 12.19
CA GLY A 153 15.62 4.84 13.35
C GLY A 153 17.06 5.35 13.13
N ALA A 154 17.63 5.22 11.94
CA ALA A 154 18.88 5.89 11.59
C ALA A 154 18.68 7.41 11.49
N GLU A 155 19.71 8.19 11.81
CA GLU A 155 19.68 9.64 11.66
C GLU A 155 19.84 10.03 10.19
N TYR A 156 18.75 10.49 9.57
CA TYR A 156 18.77 10.97 8.20
C TYR A 156 19.58 12.27 8.05
N LYS A 157 20.48 12.29 7.07
CA LYS A 157 21.29 13.44 6.65
C LYS A 157 20.77 14.01 5.32
N ASP A 158 21.03 13.30 4.23
CA ASP A 158 20.60 13.63 2.87
C ASP A 158 20.41 12.34 2.03
N CYS A 159 19.98 12.50 0.77
CA CYS A 159 19.70 11.40 -0.14
C CYS A 159 20.95 10.78 -0.79
N HIS A 160 22.15 11.31 -0.56
CA HIS A 160 23.41 10.79 -1.12
C HIS A 160 24.24 10.01 -0.10
N THR A 161 23.89 10.13 1.17
CA THR A 161 24.59 9.47 2.27
C THR A 161 24.42 7.95 2.19
N ASP A 162 25.51 7.21 2.38
CA ASP A 162 25.47 5.77 2.59
C ASP A 162 25.02 5.45 4.03
N TYR A 163 23.84 4.83 4.15
CA TYR A 163 23.26 4.41 5.42
C TYR A 163 23.51 2.94 5.76
N THR A 164 24.38 2.25 5.00
CA THR A 164 24.69 0.83 5.23
C THR A 164 25.07 0.56 6.69
N GLY A 165 24.39 -0.41 7.30
CA GLY A 165 24.61 -0.81 8.69
C GLY A 165 24.01 0.14 9.73
N GLN A 166 23.31 1.20 9.32
CA GLN A 166 22.63 2.12 10.24
C GLN A 166 21.14 1.76 10.40
N GLY A 167 20.61 1.94 11.61
CA GLY A 167 19.21 1.66 11.92
C GLY A 167 18.87 0.16 11.93
N VAL A 168 17.59 -0.14 11.75
CA VAL A 168 17.07 -1.52 11.67
C VAL A 168 16.67 -1.85 10.22
N ASP A 169 17.28 -2.88 9.64
CA ASP A 169 16.87 -3.45 8.34
C ASP A 169 15.69 -4.40 8.52
N GLN A 170 14.50 -3.81 8.58
CA GLN A 170 13.24 -4.54 8.77
C GLN A 170 12.97 -5.50 7.61
N LEU A 171 13.32 -5.13 6.37
CA LEU A 171 13.11 -5.98 5.20
C LEU A 171 13.95 -7.26 5.29
N ALA A 172 15.23 -7.13 5.67
CA ALA A 172 16.09 -8.28 5.90
C ALA A 172 15.57 -9.18 7.03
N GLU A 173 15.08 -8.58 8.13
CA GLU A 173 14.48 -9.33 9.24
C GLU A 173 13.22 -10.10 8.81
N VAL A 174 12.34 -9.48 8.03
CA VAL A 174 11.14 -10.14 7.45
C VAL A 174 11.54 -11.34 6.61
N VAL A 175 12.48 -11.18 5.67
CA VAL A 175 12.95 -12.27 4.81
C VAL A 175 13.57 -13.40 5.63
N ASN A 176 14.36 -13.06 6.65
CA ASN A 176 14.96 -14.05 7.54
C ASN A 176 13.88 -14.85 8.28
N LYS A 177 12.91 -14.17 8.92
CA LYS A 177 11.83 -14.84 9.66
C LYS A 177 10.96 -15.72 8.76
N LEU A 178 10.63 -15.28 7.55
CA LEU A 178 9.88 -16.12 6.60
C LEU A 178 10.60 -17.42 6.27
N LYS A 179 11.94 -17.42 6.25
CA LYS A 179 12.77 -18.60 5.97
C LYS A 179 13.01 -19.47 7.21
N SER A 180 13.30 -18.85 8.35
CA SER A 180 13.82 -19.55 9.53
C SER A 180 12.81 -19.72 10.66
N ASN A 181 11.78 -18.87 10.75
CA ASN A 181 10.75 -18.90 11.79
C ASN A 181 9.36 -18.49 11.23
N PRO A 182 8.79 -19.25 10.28
CA PRO A 182 7.59 -18.84 9.52
C PRO A 182 6.31 -18.74 10.38
N TYR A 183 6.28 -19.34 11.57
CA TYR A 183 5.17 -19.23 12.52
C TYR A 183 5.27 -17.99 13.42
N ASP A 184 6.32 -17.17 13.28
CA ASP A 184 6.45 -15.93 14.03
C ASP A 184 5.27 -15.00 13.74
N ARG A 185 4.67 -14.45 14.79
CA ARG A 185 3.51 -13.54 14.68
C ARG A 185 3.92 -12.06 14.55
N ARG A 186 5.23 -11.79 14.51
CA ARG A 186 5.88 -10.47 14.48
C ARG A 186 6.72 -10.30 13.21
N ILE A 187 6.27 -10.88 12.09
CA ILE A 187 6.83 -10.63 10.76
C ILE A 187 6.14 -9.37 10.22
N ILE A 188 6.69 -8.21 10.55
CA ILE A 188 6.09 -6.90 10.32
C ILE A 188 7.12 -5.99 9.66
N LEU A 189 6.65 -5.13 8.76
CA LEU A 189 7.40 -4.04 8.14
C LEU A 189 6.62 -2.74 8.37
N SER A 190 7.26 -1.69 8.90
CA SER A 190 6.63 -0.40 9.15
C SER A 190 7.38 0.76 8.48
N ALA A 191 6.64 1.63 7.80
CA ALA A 191 7.15 2.93 7.34
C ALA A 191 6.76 4.07 8.31
N TRP A 192 5.88 3.80 9.29
CA TRP A 192 5.38 4.84 10.19
C TRP A 192 6.32 5.07 11.38
N ASN A 193 7.23 6.04 11.23
CA ASN A 193 8.14 6.49 12.28
C ASN A 193 7.76 7.91 12.77
N PRO A 194 7.08 8.05 13.92
CA PRO A 194 6.66 9.35 14.45
C PRO A 194 7.80 10.36 14.65
N ALA A 195 9.02 9.91 14.95
CA ALA A 195 10.18 10.78 15.18
C ALA A 195 10.68 11.44 13.88
N ASP A 196 10.43 10.80 12.73
CA ASP A 196 10.90 11.26 11.43
C ASP A 196 9.81 11.91 10.56
N MET A 197 8.54 11.92 10.99
CA MET A 197 7.42 12.42 10.19
C MET A 197 7.64 13.84 9.64
N LYS A 198 8.22 14.73 10.45
CA LYS A 198 8.50 16.13 10.04
C LYS A 198 9.71 16.27 9.12
N LYS A 199 10.49 15.20 8.92
CA LYS A 199 11.68 15.17 8.06
C LYS A 199 11.35 14.67 6.65
N MET A 200 10.19 14.02 6.47
CA MET A 200 9.70 13.45 5.22
C MET A 200 8.98 14.53 4.40
N ALA A 201 9.16 14.52 3.08
CA ALA A 201 8.40 15.38 2.18
C ALA A 201 6.89 15.11 2.30
N LEU A 202 6.51 13.83 2.39
CA LEU A 202 5.13 13.40 2.62
C LEU A 202 5.09 12.21 3.59
N PRO A 203 4.26 12.25 4.64
CA PRO A 203 4.04 11.09 5.51
C PRO A 203 3.57 9.85 4.73
N PRO A 204 3.94 8.63 5.16
CA PRO A 204 3.68 7.44 4.39
C PRO A 204 2.20 7.03 4.44
N CYS A 205 1.61 6.79 3.27
CA CYS A 205 0.21 6.33 3.14
C CYS A 205 0.07 4.83 3.44
N HIS A 206 0.94 4.00 2.85
CA HIS A 206 1.02 2.57 3.16
C HIS A 206 2.00 2.35 4.33
N MET A 207 1.45 2.43 5.53
CA MET A 207 2.18 2.57 6.79
C MET A 207 2.80 1.26 7.30
N PHE A 208 2.16 0.11 7.07
CA PHE A 208 2.62 -1.18 7.59
C PHE A 208 2.23 -2.34 6.69
N ALA A 209 3.00 -3.43 6.77
CA ALA A 209 2.66 -4.74 6.23
C ALA A 209 2.95 -5.82 7.28
N GLN A 210 2.08 -6.83 7.34
CA GLN A 210 2.26 -8.00 8.18
C GLN A 210 2.20 -9.25 7.31
N PHE A 211 3.11 -10.18 7.54
CA PHE A 211 3.22 -11.42 6.79
C PHE A 211 2.76 -12.60 7.64
N TYR A 212 2.20 -13.61 6.97
CA TYR A 212 1.69 -14.83 7.59
C TYR A 212 1.99 -16.01 6.68
N VAL A 213 2.48 -17.11 7.24
CA VAL A 213 2.70 -18.36 6.51
C VAL A 213 1.68 -19.39 6.98
N SER A 214 0.88 -19.88 6.04
CA SER A 214 0.04 -21.06 6.24
C SER A 214 0.70 -22.25 5.57
N PHE A 215 0.73 -23.38 6.27
CA PHE A 215 1.03 -24.66 5.66
C PHE A 215 -0.28 -25.39 5.37
N PRO A 216 -0.34 -26.22 4.31
CA PRO A 216 -1.48 -27.08 4.06
C PRO A 216 -1.79 -27.91 5.31
N LYS A 217 -3.07 -28.00 5.69
CA LYS A 217 -3.50 -28.98 6.68
C LYS A 217 -3.43 -30.36 6.00
N ASP A 218 -2.43 -31.14 6.40
CA ASP A 218 -2.21 -32.54 6.04
C ASP A 218 -2.02 -32.84 4.54
N ALA A 219 -0.78 -32.72 4.06
CA ALA A 219 -0.24 -33.76 3.20
C ALA A 219 0.30 -34.85 4.13
N SER A 220 -0.53 -35.85 4.40
CA SER A 220 -0.34 -36.96 5.35
C SER A 220 1.12 -37.36 5.66
N MET A 221 1.43 -37.46 6.96
CA MET A 221 2.34 -38.49 7.50
C MET A 221 1.96 -39.88 7.01
#